data_AF-A0A929JTX4-F1
#
_entry.id   AF-A0A929JTX4-F1
#
_cell.length_a   1.000
_cell.length_b   1.000
_cell.length_c   1.000
_cell.angle_alpha   90.00
_cell.angle_beta   90.00
_cell.angle_gamma   90.00
#
_symmetry.space_group_name_H-M   'P 1'
#
loop_
_entity.id
_entity.type
_entity.pdbx_description
1 polymer ?
#
loop_
_entity_poly.entity_id
_entity_poly.type
_entity_poly.pdbx_seq_one_letter_code
_entity_poly.pdbx_strand_id
1 'polypeptide(L)'
;MGSSINIFKGSTGINTKVDPVRLRFNPETGVSDLAACINCDVDDTGRVERRMGYVATSRTEAWHSIFGCGNHGIGVTGNALCVIEHDMSHIPIRNVIPGARMSYYKEFDGEKDVVYYVNGFENGRIWDKASHTWPLVEYVGAPTRKKFYAAPVGHLLEVRNSRMFIAQNNILWYSEPGSYGLWRMAASYFAFPSKIRMVQAVTSGLWIS
;
A
#
# COMPACT_ATOMS: atom_id res chain seq x y z
N MET A 1 -11.31 -2.89 -61.94
CA MET A 1 -11.50 -3.65 -60.69
C MET A 1 -11.15 -2.73 -59.53
N GLY A 2 -12.05 -2.53 -58.56
CA GLY A 2 -11.74 -1.73 -57.38
C GLY A 2 -10.84 -2.52 -56.42
N SER A 3 -9.72 -1.93 -55.99
CA SER A 3 -8.85 -2.53 -54.98
C SER A 3 -9.52 -2.44 -53.60
N SER A 4 -9.52 -3.55 -52.86
CA SER A 4 -9.98 -3.54 -51.47
C SER A 4 -8.99 -2.78 -50.59
N ILE A 5 -9.46 -1.76 -49.89
CA ILE A 5 -8.65 -1.01 -48.92
C ILE A 5 -8.91 -1.62 -47.53
N ASN A 6 -7.86 -2.14 -46.88
CA ASN A 6 -7.92 -2.47 -45.47
C ASN A 6 -7.82 -1.17 -44.68
N ILE A 7 -8.79 -0.87 -43.81
CA ILE A 7 -8.83 0.39 -43.05
C ILE A 7 -8.17 0.21 -41.67
N PHE A 8 -8.55 -0.84 -40.93
CA PHE A 8 -7.90 -1.26 -39.68
C PHE A 8 -8.40 -2.66 -39.32
N LYS A 9 -7.49 -3.57 -38.98
CA LYS A 9 -7.79 -4.98 -38.67
C LYS A 9 -7.23 -5.42 -37.33
N GLY A 10 -6.21 -4.74 -36.80
CA GLY A 10 -5.61 -5.10 -35.51
C GLY A 10 -4.48 -4.16 -35.10
N SER A 11 -3.92 -4.43 -33.93
CA SER A 11 -2.83 -3.69 -33.34
C SER A 11 -1.79 -4.57 -32.68
N THR A 12 -0.55 -4.09 -32.68
CA THR A 12 0.59 -4.60 -31.92
C THR A 12 0.65 -4.06 -30.49
N GLY A 13 -0.26 -3.17 -30.10
CA GLY A 13 -0.36 -2.60 -28.76
C GLY A 13 -0.15 -1.08 -28.72
N ILE A 14 0.08 -0.55 -27.52
CA ILE A 14 0.28 0.89 -27.31
C ILE A 14 1.72 1.31 -27.63
N ASN A 15 1.89 2.40 -28.37
CA ASN A 15 3.20 2.99 -28.66
C ASN A 15 3.22 4.47 -28.26
N THR A 16 3.82 4.75 -27.10
CA THR A 16 3.96 6.12 -26.57
C THR A 16 5.31 6.76 -26.90
N LYS A 17 6.18 6.07 -27.68
CA LYS A 17 7.52 6.54 -28.02
C LYS A 17 7.53 7.44 -29.25
N VAL A 18 6.59 7.22 -30.15
CA VAL A 18 6.48 7.96 -31.42
C VAL A 18 5.28 8.89 -31.33
N ASP A 19 5.38 10.06 -31.97
CA ASP A 19 4.24 10.97 -32.12
C ASP A 19 3.04 10.22 -32.73
N PRO A 20 1.81 10.37 -32.19
CA PRO A 20 0.61 9.70 -32.70
C PRO A 20 0.40 9.84 -34.21
N VAL A 21 0.79 10.97 -34.80
CA VAL A 21 0.64 11.23 -36.25
C VAL A 21 1.64 10.42 -37.09
N ARG A 22 2.68 9.87 -36.47
CA ARG A 22 3.75 9.09 -37.10
C ARG A 22 3.62 7.59 -36.87
N LEU A 23 2.53 7.12 -36.27
CA LEU A 23 2.28 5.69 -36.12
C LEU A 23 2.15 5.05 -37.49
N ARG A 24 2.91 3.96 -37.69
CA ARG A 24 2.94 3.28 -38.99
C ARG A 24 1.70 2.40 -39.12
N PHE A 25 1.01 2.54 -40.24
CA PHE A 25 -0.07 1.66 -40.66
C PHE A 25 0.43 0.76 -41.80
N ASN A 26 0.28 -0.56 -41.65
CA ASN A 26 0.56 -1.49 -42.74
C ASN A 26 -0.72 -1.71 -43.57
N PRO A 27 -0.80 -1.22 -44.82
CA PRO A 27 -2.01 -1.33 -45.64
C PRO A 27 -2.30 -2.77 -46.13
N GLU A 28 -1.29 -3.63 -46.20
CA GLU A 28 -1.45 -5.03 -46.62
C GLU A 28 -2.14 -5.85 -45.53
N THR A 29 -1.71 -5.68 -44.28
CA THR A 29 -2.24 -6.44 -43.13
C THR A 29 -3.37 -5.70 -42.40
N GLY A 30 -3.46 -4.38 -42.54
CA GLY A 30 -4.37 -3.53 -41.79
C GLY A 30 -3.97 -3.34 -40.32
N VAL A 31 -2.71 -3.62 -39.95
CA VAL A 31 -2.21 -3.55 -38.56
C VAL A 31 -1.52 -2.22 -38.29
N SER A 32 -1.77 -1.63 -37.12
CA SER A 32 -1.07 -0.42 -36.65
C SER A 32 -0.99 -0.36 -35.11
N ASP A 33 0.02 0.34 -34.59
CA ASP A 33 0.12 0.66 -33.17
C ASP A 33 -1.02 1.59 -32.71
N LEU A 34 -1.36 1.56 -31.44
CA LEU A 34 -2.33 2.45 -30.81
C LEU A 34 -1.61 3.61 -30.13
N ALA A 35 -2.09 4.84 -30.37
CA ALA A 35 -1.62 6.03 -29.65
C ALA A 35 -2.13 6.07 -28.20
N ALA A 36 -3.30 5.48 -27.96
CA ALA A 36 -3.94 5.39 -26.65
C ALA A 36 -4.88 4.18 -26.60
N CYS A 37 -5.05 3.62 -25.41
CA CYS A 37 -5.94 2.50 -25.13
C CYS A 37 -6.80 2.83 -23.90
N ILE A 38 -8.12 2.77 -24.02
CA ILE A 38 -9.05 3.00 -22.89
C ILE A 38 -10.05 1.86 -22.87
N ASN A 39 -10.04 1.05 -21.81
CA ASN A 39 -10.94 -0.09 -21.62
C ASN A 39 -11.01 -1.02 -22.84
N CYS A 40 -9.84 -1.34 -23.41
CA CYS A 40 -9.71 -2.31 -24.47
C CYS A 40 -8.62 -3.32 -24.11
N ASP A 41 -8.77 -4.53 -24.65
CA ASP A 41 -7.77 -5.58 -24.62
C ASP A 41 -7.31 -5.85 -26.07
N VAL A 42 -6.07 -6.26 -26.24
CA VAL A 42 -5.49 -6.66 -27.52
C VAL A 42 -5.05 -8.10 -27.36
N ASP A 43 -5.70 -9.01 -28.08
CA ASP A 43 -5.41 -10.45 -27.98
C ASP A 43 -4.13 -10.83 -28.74
N ASP A 44 -3.74 -12.11 -28.64
CA ASP A 44 -2.54 -12.64 -29.31
C ASP A 44 -2.65 -12.61 -30.86
N THR A 45 -3.84 -12.40 -31.41
CA THR A 45 -4.06 -12.20 -32.86
C THR A 45 -3.91 -10.74 -33.28
N GLY A 46 -3.71 -9.83 -32.31
CA GLY A 46 -3.70 -8.39 -32.50
C GLY A 46 -5.09 -7.79 -32.62
N ARG A 47 -6.17 -8.54 -32.38
CA ARG A 47 -7.52 -8.01 -32.43
C ARG A 47 -7.75 -7.11 -31.23
N VAL A 48 -8.18 -5.89 -31.51
CA VAL A 48 -8.59 -4.94 -30.46
C VAL A 48 -10.04 -5.21 -30.11
N GLU A 49 -10.31 -5.48 -28.84
CA GLU A 49 -11.64 -5.71 -28.32
C GLU A 49 -11.91 -4.84 -27.10
N ARG A 50 -13.19 -4.57 -26.83
CA ARG A 50 -13.58 -3.80 -25.64
C ARG A 50 -13.37 -4.70 -24.43
N ARG A 51 -12.64 -4.20 -23.43
CA ARG A 51 -12.44 -4.92 -22.17
C ARG A 51 -13.79 -5.28 -21.60
N MET A 52 -13.97 -6.56 -21.27
CA MET A 52 -15.21 -7.01 -20.64
C MET A 52 -15.48 -6.13 -19.40
N GLY A 53 -16.70 -5.58 -19.36
CA GLY A 53 -17.13 -4.80 -18.21
C GLY A 53 -17.15 -5.68 -16.96
N TYR A 54 -17.05 -5.05 -15.80
CA TYR A 54 -17.35 -5.71 -14.53
C TYR A 54 -18.82 -5.43 -14.18
N VAL A 55 -19.51 -6.41 -13.64
CA VAL A 55 -20.75 -6.16 -12.89
C VAL A 55 -20.33 -5.82 -11.48
N ALA A 56 -20.82 -4.70 -10.93
CA ALA A 56 -20.62 -4.38 -9.54
C ALA A 56 -21.14 -5.55 -8.69
N THR A 57 -20.30 -6.11 -7.84
CA THR A 57 -20.77 -7.04 -6.81
C THR A 57 -21.68 -6.27 -5.86
N SER A 58 -22.44 -6.97 -5.01
CA SER A 58 -23.38 -6.35 -4.04
C SER A 58 -22.72 -5.41 -3.01
N ARG A 59 -21.42 -5.15 -3.11
CA ARG A 59 -20.62 -4.38 -2.14
C ARG A 59 -19.92 -3.24 -2.86
N THR A 60 -20.46 -2.04 -2.67
CA THR A 60 -20.00 -0.80 -3.30
C THR A 60 -19.39 0.17 -2.30
N GLU A 61 -19.09 -0.28 -1.08
CA GLU A 61 -18.49 0.59 -0.07
C GLU A 61 -17.10 1.07 -0.51
N ALA A 62 -16.74 2.30 -0.14
CA ALA A 62 -15.45 2.88 -0.49
C ALA A 62 -14.34 2.27 0.40
N TRP A 63 -13.74 1.18 -0.07
CA TRP A 63 -12.60 0.54 0.58
C TRP A 63 -11.29 1.24 0.26
N HIS A 64 -10.41 1.34 1.24
CA HIS A 64 -9.03 1.77 1.05
C HIS A 64 -8.07 1.13 2.04
N SER A 65 -6.77 1.30 1.79
CA SER A 65 -5.70 0.83 2.66
C SER A 65 -5.88 -0.66 2.98
N ILE A 66 -5.97 -1.49 1.94
CA ILE A 66 -6.11 -2.93 2.06
C ILE A 66 -4.72 -3.54 2.27
N PHE A 67 -4.63 -4.52 3.17
CA PHE A 67 -3.40 -5.20 3.53
C PHE A 67 -3.66 -6.70 3.70
N GLY A 68 -2.81 -7.53 3.10
CA GLY A 68 -2.91 -8.98 3.18
C GLY A 68 -2.14 -9.53 4.38
N CYS A 69 -2.78 -10.36 5.21
CA CYS A 69 -2.17 -10.96 6.39
C CYS A 69 -1.91 -12.47 6.25
N GLY A 70 -2.14 -13.03 5.05
CA GLY A 70 -2.12 -14.47 4.76
C GLY A 70 -3.54 -15.03 4.75
N ASN A 71 -4.03 -15.44 5.93
CA ASN A 71 -5.34 -16.12 6.09
C ASN A 71 -6.55 -15.17 6.22
N HIS A 72 -6.31 -13.85 6.15
CA HIS A 72 -7.34 -12.82 6.10
C HIS A 72 -6.74 -11.55 5.49
N GLY A 73 -7.61 -10.64 5.05
CA GLY A 73 -7.26 -9.27 4.73
C GLY A 73 -7.62 -8.32 5.86
N ILE A 74 -7.06 -7.12 5.80
CA ILE A 74 -7.45 -6.00 6.64
C ILE A 74 -7.66 -4.81 5.72
N GLY A 75 -8.64 -3.97 6.01
CA GLY A 75 -8.92 -2.78 5.22
C GLY A 75 -9.73 -1.76 5.99
N VAL A 76 -9.82 -0.55 5.45
CA VAL A 76 -10.66 0.50 6.01
C VAL A 76 -11.83 0.77 5.06
N THR A 77 -13.02 0.89 5.62
CA THR A 77 -14.22 1.35 4.93
C THR A 77 -15.00 2.32 5.83
N GLY A 78 -15.40 3.47 5.28
CA GLY A 78 -16.05 4.53 6.05
C GLY A 78 -15.18 5.01 7.22
N ASN A 79 -15.62 4.76 8.45
CA ASN A 79 -14.93 5.07 9.70
C ASN A 79 -14.44 3.82 10.44
N ALA A 80 -14.42 2.65 9.78
CA ALA A 80 -14.12 1.38 10.41
C ALA A 80 -12.87 0.73 9.80
N LEU A 81 -11.96 0.32 10.68
CA LEU A 81 -10.94 -0.67 10.39
C LEU A 81 -11.58 -2.06 10.51
N CYS A 82 -11.47 -2.86 9.47
CA CYS A 82 -12.15 -4.13 9.33
C CYS A 82 -11.18 -5.27 9.03
N VAL A 83 -11.49 -6.45 9.55
CA VAL A 83 -10.93 -7.72 9.05
C VAL A 83 -11.80 -8.19 7.89
N ILE A 84 -11.17 -8.69 6.83
CA ILE A 84 -11.80 -9.20 5.61
C ILE A 84 -11.51 -10.70 5.52
N GLU A 85 -12.55 -11.52 5.54
CA GLU A 85 -12.46 -12.98 5.44
C GLU A 85 -12.33 -13.45 3.99
N HIS A 86 -11.99 -14.73 3.79
CA HIS A 86 -11.85 -15.32 2.45
C HIS A 86 -13.14 -15.31 1.61
N ASP A 87 -14.30 -15.34 2.25
CA ASP A 87 -15.61 -15.22 1.60
C ASP A 87 -16.00 -13.76 1.30
N MET A 88 -15.06 -12.83 1.49
CA MET A 88 -15.21 -11.39 1.38
C MET A 88 -16.16 -10.77 2.42
N SER A 89 -16.65 -11.52 3.41
CA SER A 89 -17.30 -10.94 4.59
C SER A 89 -16.30 -10.10 5.38
N HIS A 90 -16.79 -9.12 6.14
CA HIS A 90 -15.92 -8.26 6.93
C HIS A 90 -16.50 -7.96 8.30
N ILE A 91 -15.62 -7.82 9.28
CA ILE A 91 -15.96 -7.55 10.67
C ILE A 91 -15.25 -6.25 11.07
N PRO A 92 -15.98 -5.19 11.47
CA PRO A 92 -15.36 -4.00 12.01
C PRO A 92 -14.71 -4.31 13.36
N ILE A 93 -13.44 -3.98 13.50
CA ILE A 93 -12.65 -4.25 14.70
C ILE A 93 -12.29 -2.99 15.47
N ARG A 94 -12.43 -1.81 14.85
CA ARG A 94 -12.16 -0.51 15.47
C ARG A 94 -12.72 0.66 14.65
N ASN A 95 -13.14 1.72 15.34
CA ASN A 95 -13.40 3.02 14.74
C ASN A 95 -12.09 3.79 14.49
N VAL A 96 -11.96 4.40 13.32
CA VAL A 96 -10.82 5.20 12.87
C VAL A 96 -11.31 6.49 12.21
N ILE A 97 -10.45 7.52 12.13
CA ILE A 97 -10.81 8.75 11.43
C ILE A 97 -11.18 8.46 9.96
N PRO A 98 -12.37 8.90 9.49
CA PRO A 98 -12.78 8.74 8.10
C PRO A 98 -11.78 9.34 7.11
N GLY A 99 -11.44 8.58 6.07
CA GLY A 99 -10.53 9.03 5.00
C GLY A 99 -9.04 9.09 5.37
N ALA A 100 -8.66 8.79 6.61
CA ALA A 100 -7.26 8.69 6.99
C ALA A 100 -6.62 7.44 6.37
N ARG A 101 -5.56 7.63 5.56
CA ARG A 101 -4.83 6.50 4.94
C ARG A 101 -4.11 5.72 6.03
N MET A 102 -4.39 4.42 6.09
CA MET A 102 -3.73 3.49 7.01
C MET A 102 -2.50 2.88 6.35
N SER A 103 -1.41 2.83 7.11
CA SER A 103 -0.19 2.09 6.81
C SER A 103 -0.14 0.88 7.76
N TYR A 104 0.31 -0.28 7.26
CA TYR A 104 0.41 -1.52 8.04
C TYR A 104 1.79 -2.15 7.91
N TYR A 105 2.18 -2.94 8.92
CA TYR A 105 3.31 -3.85 8.86
C TYR A 105 3.03 -5.09 9.71
N LYS A 106 3.33 -6.26 9.15
CA LYS A 106 3.18 -7.54 9.85
C LYS A 106 4.53 -8.02 10.35
N GLU A 107 4.61 -8.37 11.62
CA GLU A 107 5.81 -8.97 12.22
C GLU A 107 5.42 -10.05 13.24
N PHE A 108 6.31 -11.01 13.48
CA PHE A 108 6.13 -12.01 14.53
C PHE A 108 6.71 -11.48 15.85
N ASP A 109 5.90 -11.41 16.91
CA ASP A 109 6.34 -10.85 18.21
C ASP A 109 7.09 -11.86 19.10
N GLY A 110 7.26 -13.09 18.63
CA GLY A 110 7.84 -14.22 19.38
C GLY A 110 6.80 -15.25 19.81
N GLU A 111 5.53 -14.87 19.90
CA GLU A 111 4.42 -15.76 20.26
C GLU A 111 3.39 -15.86 19.12
N LYS A 112 3.14 -14.76 18.40
CA LYS A 112 2.11 -14.65 17.38
C LYS A 112 2.43 -13.62 16.31
N ASP A 113 1.71 -13.72 15.19
CA ASP A 113 1.71 -12.69 14.16
C ASP A 113 0.95 -11.45 14.66
N VAL A 114 1.62 -10.31 14.61
CA VAL A 114 1.05 -9.01 14.99
C VAL A 114 1.14 -8.05 13.80
N VAL A 115 0.01 -7.44 13.46
CA VAL A 115 -0.04 -6.36 12.46
C VAL A 115 -0.09 -5.02 13.18
N TYR A 116 0.95 -4.23 13.00
CA TYR A 116 1.04 -2.86 13.47
C TYR A 116 0.39 -1.93 12.45
N TYR A 117 -0.29 -0.89 12.93
CA TYR A 117 -0.91 0.10 12.04
C TYR A 117 -0.81 1.52 12.59
N VAL A 118 -0.76 2.48 11.66
CA VAL A 118 -0.77 3.93 11.93
C VAL A 118 -1.48 4.69 10.79
N ASN A 119 -2.17 5.80 11.08
CA ASN A 119 -2.83 6.64 10.06
C ASN A 119 -2.73 8.16 10.27
N GLY A 120 -1.91 8.60 11.22
CA GLY A 120 -1.71 10.00 11.61
C GLY A 120 -2.61 10.48 12.76
N PHE A 121 -3.61 9.69 13.16
CA PHE A 121 -4.58 10.02 14.20
C PHE A 121 -4.74 8.90 15.23
N GLU A 122 -4.71 7.65 14.76
CA GLU A 122 -4.70 6.44 15.52
C GLU A 122 -3.46 5.59 15.20
N ASN A 123 -3.03 4.83 16.20
CA ASN A 123 -2.13 3.69 16.05
C ASN A 123 -2.65 2.49 16.84
N GLY A 124 -2.05 1.33 16.59
CA GLY A 124 -2.35 0.14 17.35
C GLY A 124 -1.74 -1.11 16.76
N ARG A 125 -2.23 -2.23 17.27
CA ARG A 125 -1.80 -3.58 16.91
C ARG A 125 -3.02 -4.45 16.67
N ILE A 126 -2.88 -5.43 15.79
CA ILE A 126 -3.94 -6.39 15.48
C ILE A 126 -3.34 -7.78 15.61
N TRP A 127 -3.99 -8.62 16.40
CA TRP A 127 -3.78 -10.06 16.45
C TRP A 127 -5.13 -10.71 16.77
N ASP A 128 -5.28 -11.99 16.46
CA ASP A 128 -6.54 -12.73 16.68
C ASP A 128 -7.80 -11.99 16.15
N LYS A 129 -7.65 -11.29 15.01
CA LYS A 129 -8.72 -10.50 14.37
C LYS A 129 -9.33 -9.43 15.28
N ALA A 130 -8.59 -8.94 16.26
CA ALA A 130 -9.01 -7.88 17.17
C ALA A 130 -7.99 -6.73 17.18
N SER A 131 -8.50 -5.51 17.31
CA SER A 131 -7.65 -4.33 17.49
C SER A 131 -7.28 -4.14 18.96
N HIS A 132 -6.01 -3.88 19.20
CA HIS A 132 -5.46 -3.67 20.53
C HIS A 132 -4.61 -2.39 20.56
N THR A 133 -4.41 -1.87 21.76
CA THR A 133 -3.52 -0.73 21.99
C THR A 133 -2.06 -1.10 21.73
N TRP A 134 -1.27 -0.09 21.40
CA TRP A 134 0.19 -0.19 21.31
C TRP A 134 0.82 0.52 22.51
N PRO A 135 0.93 -0.15 23.67
CA PRO A 135 1.40 0.47 24.88
C PRO A 135 2.91 0.71 24.85
N LEU A 136 3.35 1.64 25.69
CA LEU A 136 4.71 1.64 26.20
C LEU A 136 4.94 0.33 26.95
N VAL A 137 6.00 -0.40 26.60
CA VAL A 137 6.40 -1.61 27.32
C VAL A 137 7.48 -1.29 28.35
N GLU A 138 7.66 -2.18 29.32
CA GLU A 138 8.74 -2.04 30.30
C GLU A 138 10.10 -2.30 29.62
N TYR A 139 11.09 -1.49 29.99
CA TYR A 139 12.45 -1.70 29.52
C TYR A 139 13.11 -2.83 30.32
N VAL A 140 13.49 -3.90 29.63
CA VAL A 140 14.25 -5.01 30.20
C VAL A 140 15.72 -4.85 29.82
N GLY A 141 16.58 -4.53 30.79
CA GLY A 141 18.01 -4.38 30.59
C GLY A 141 18.72 -3.74 31.79
N ALA A 142 20.01 -3.42 31.61
CA ALA A 142 20.80 -2.78 32.66
C ALA A 142 20.22 -1.39 33.03
N PRO A 143 20.31 -0.96 34.30
CA PRO A 143 19.83 0.35 34.73
C PRO A 143 20.28 1.47 33.79
N THR A 144 19.32 2.29 33.35
CA THR A 144 19.58 3.31 32.33
C THR A 144 18.94 4.64 32.71
N ARG A 145 19.57 5.73 32.24
CA ARG A 145 19.00 7.09 32.31
C ARG A 145 18.15 7.42 31.07
N LYS A 146 18.02 6.49 30.12
CA LYS A 146 17.17 6.67 28.94
C LYS A 146 15.71 6.82 29.40
N LYS A 147 15.02 7.80 28.83
CA LYS A 147 13.56 7.94 28.98
C LYS A 147 12.87 7.37 27.75
N PHE A 148 11.91 6.48 27.99
CA PHE A 148 11.12 5.82 26.95
C PHE A 148 9.71 6.38 26.89
N TYR A 149 9.14 6.33 25.69
CA TYR A 149 7.80 6.80 25.37
C TYR A 149 7.07 5.74 24.56
N ALA A 150 5.74 5.81 24.56
CA ALA A 150 4.90 5.00 23.69
C ALA A 150 5.16 5.32 22.21
N ALA A 151 4.71 4.43 21.33
CA ALA A 151 4.83 4.63 19.89
C ALA A 151 4.16 5.94 19.45
N PRO A 152 4.84 6.78 18.65
CA PRO A 152 4.23 7.99 18.13
C PRO A 152 3.07 7.65 17.19
N VAL A 153 2.08 8.54 17.17
CA VAL A 153 1.00 8.48 16.18
C VAL A 153 1.50 9.13 14.89
N GLY A 154 2.03 8.30 13.99
CA GLY A 154 2.52 8.70 12.67
C GLY A 154 1.61 8.24 11.53
N HIS A 155 2.02 8.47 10.28
CA HIS A 155 1.22 8.19 9.08
C HIS A 155 1.84 7.17 8.12
N LEU A 156 3.08 6.73 8.35
CA LEU A 156 3.72 5.62 7.64
C LEU A 156 4.47 4.75 8.63
N LEU A 157 4.51 3.45 8.41
CA LEU A 157 5.41 2.54 9.11
C LEU A 157 6.22 1.65 8.16
N GLU A 158 7.36 1.23 8.66
CA GLU A 158 8.25 0.25 8.03
C GLU A 158 9.12 -0.38 9.12
N VAL A 159 9.60 -1.60 8.90
CA VAL A 159 10.56 -2.25 9.80
C VAL A 159 11.85 -2.57 9.03
N ARG A 160 12.98 -2.29 9.67
CA ARG A 160 14.30 -2.70 9.18
C ARG A 160 15.27 -2.90 10.33
N ASN A 161 16.14 -3.91 10.23
CA ASN A 161 17.19 -4.20 11.22
C ASN A 161 16.63 -4.27 12.66
N SER A 162 15.52 -4.98 12.81
CA SER A 162 14.80 -5.14 14.09
C SER A 162 14.34 -3.82 14.72
N ARG A 163 14.18 -2.75 13.94
CA ARG A 163 13.62 -1.48 14.40
C ARG A 163 12.38 -1.13 13.60
N MET A 164 11.36 -0.68 14.31
CA MET A 164 10.18 -0.07 13.74
C MET A 164 10.50 1.40 13.45
N PHE A 165 10.17 1.85 12.25
CA PHE A 165 10.23 3.24 11.84
C PHE A 165 8.82 3.78 11.69
N ILE A 166 8.56 4.95 12.27
CA ILE A 166 7.27 5.63 12.14
C ILE A 166 7.54 7.06 11.65
N ALA A 167 6.99 7.40 10.49
CA ALA A 167 7.01 8.77 10.00
C ALA A 167 5.87 9.56 10.65
N GLN A 168 6.19 10.69 11.27
CA GLN A 168 5.23 11.66 11.78
C GLN A 168 5.54 13.02 11.16
N ASN A 169 4.72 13.44 10.19
CA ASN A 169 4.99 14.59 9.36
C ASN A 169 6.39 14.54 8.69
N ASN A 170 7.33 15.39 9.11
CA ASN A 170 8.70 15.47 8.59
C ASN A 170 9.74 14.80 9.50
N ILE A 171 9.32 14.06 10.53
CA ILE A 171 10.21 13.37 11.45
C ILE A 171 10.03 11.87 11.27
N LEU A 172 11.13 11.15 11.07
CA LEU A 172 11.16 9.69 11.10
C LEU A 172 11.66 9.23 12.46
N TRP A 173 10.76 8.72 13.29
CA TRP A 173 11.10 8.10 14.57
C TRP A 173 11.54 6.67 14.35
N TYR A 174 12.43 6.16 15.22
CA TYR A 174 12.75 4.74 15.26
C TYR A 174 12.74 4.17 16.68
N SER A 175 12.23 2.94 16.84
CA SER A 175 12.17 2.24 18.11
C SER A 175 13.55 1.76 18.57
N GLU A 176 13.67 1.35 19.83
CA GLU A 176 14.77 0.49 20.27
C GLU A 176 14.77 -0.85 19.48
N PRO A 177 15.94 -1.49 19.28
CA PRO A 177 16.02 -2.70 18.49
C PRO A 177 15.36 -3.86 19.23
N GLY A 178 14.53 -4.64 18.53
CA GLY A 178 13.78 -5.76 19.09
C GLY A 178 12.63 -5.37 20.02
N SER A 179 12.39 -4.07 20.26
CA SER A 179 11.31 -3.61 21.11
C SER A 179 10.55 -2.44 20.49
N TYR A 180 9.46 -2.77 19.80
CA TYR A 180 8.64 -1.80 19.10
C TYR A 180 7.73 -0.96 20.02
N GLY A 181 7.69 -1.25 21.31
CA GLY A 181 7.01 -0.44 22.32
C GLY A 181 7.90 0.61 22.99
N LEU A 182 9.21 0.62 22.71
CA LEU A 182 10.17 1.52 23.35
C LEU A 182 10.72 2.56 22.39
N TRP A 183 10.35 3.82 22.60
CA TRP A 183 10.74 4.93 21.74
C TRP A 183 11.51 5.99 22.53
N ARG A 184 12.64 6.46 21.99
CA ARG A 184 13.44 7.53 22.59
C ARG A 184 13.22 8.83 21.84
N MET A 185 12.13 9.52 22.15
CA MET A 185 11.71 10.73 21.43
C MET A 185 12.71 11.91 21.53
N ALA A 186 13.69 11.83 22.44
CA ALA A 186 14.73 12.85 22.56
C ALA A 186 15.97 12.61 21.68
N ALA A 187 16.13 11.42 21.08
CA ALA A 187 17.37 11.05 20.39
C ALA A 187 17.20 10.13 19.17
N SER A 188 16.09 9.39 19.10
CA SER A 188 15.86 8.36 18.09
C SER A 188 14.98 8.86 16.96
N TYR A 189 15.50 9.82 16.20
CA TYR A 189 14.82 10.38 15.04
C TYR A 189 15.74 10.88 13.94
N PHE A 190 15.19 11.02 12.74
CA PHE A 190 15.74 11.80 11.63
C PHE A 190 14.73 12.88 11.25
N ALA A 191 15.18 14.14 11.18
CA ALA A 191 14.36 15.26 10.73
C ALA A 191 14.60 15.51 9.24
N PHE A 192 13.53 15.73 8.51
CA PHE A 192 13.53 16.05 7.09
C PHE A 192 12.99 17.47 6.88
N PRO A 193 13.35 18.13 5.76
CA PRO A 193 12.89 19.49 5.48
C PRO A 193 11.39 19.57 5.15
N SER A 194 10.76 18.45 4.79
CA SER A 194 9.34 18.41 4.43
C SER A 194 8.68 17.10 4.86
N LYS A 195 7.34 17.04 4.71
CA LYS A 195 6.55 15.86 5.07
C LYS A 195 7.03 14.64 4.29
N ILE A 196 7.35 13.58 5.03
CA ILE A 196 7.70 12.26 4.50
C ILE A 196 6.46 11.65 3.84
N ARG A 197 6.60 11.19 2.61
CA ARG A 197 5.57 10.57 1.78
C ARG A 197 5.81 9.09 1.55
N MET A 198 7.04 8.62 1.74
CA MET A 198 7.38 7.21 1.65
C MET A 198 8.48 6.84 2.64
N VAL A 199 8.36 5.66 3.23
CA VAL A 199 9.41 4.98 3.98
C VAL A 199 9.37 3.53 3.52
N GLN A 200 10.46 3.05 2.92
CA GLN A 200 10.51 1.69 2.38
C GLN A 200 11.85 1.04 2.70
N ALA A 201 11.82 -0.15 3.27
CA ALA A 201 13.02 -0.96 3.44
C ALA A 201 13.48 -1.49 2.07
N VAL A 202 14.76 -1.29 1.75
CA VAL A 202 15.43 -1.79 0.54
C VAL A 202 16.67 -2.58 0.95
N THR A 203 17.25 -3.39 0.05
CA THR A 203 18.37 -4.29 0.40
C THR A 203 19.49 -3.61 1.19
N SER A 204 19.89 -2.39 0.79
CA SER A 204 21.00 -1.64 1.40
C SER A 204 20.58 -0.61 2.46
N GLY A 205 19.29 -0.38 2.73
CA GLY A 205 18.90 0.68 3.66
C GLY A 205 17.40 0.96 3.73
N LEU A 206 17.08 2.21 4.03
CA LEU A 206 15.73 2.77 3.93
C LEU A 206 15.71 3.79 2.80
N TRP A 207 14.73 3.69 1.92
CA TRP A 207 14.39 4.75 0.99
C TRP A 207 13.33 5.65 1.62
N ILE A 208 13.57 6.96 1.56
CA ILE A 208 12.69 7.98 2.15
C ILE A 208 12.49 9.09 1.11
N SER A 209 11.23 9.51 0.92
CA SER A 209 10.86 10.63 0.04
C SER A 209 9.84 11.53 0.70
#